data_AF-A0ABD5Z7M1-F1
#
_entry.id   AF-A0ABD5Z7M1-F1
#
_cell.length_a   1.000
_cell.length_b   1.000
_cell.length_c   1.000
_cell.angle_alpha   90.00
_cell.angle_beta   90.00
_cell.angle_gamma   90.00
#
_symmetry.space_group_name_H-M   'P 1'
#
loop_
_entity.id
_entity.type
_entity.pdbx_description
1 polymer ?
#
loop_
_entity_poly.entity_id
_entity_poly.type
_entity_poly.pdbx_seq_one_letter_code
_entity_poly.pdbx_strand_id
1 'polypeptide(L)'
;MRLDCDTTERDGVTLVACLLTNDGDDPRRARVANRLDGPVWFPRVDGVPVRGWDDGGYEGVLGPGETRPLGYATPAAAADPPATVVWTERAAHRAREATSVTPEAAARALPDSRPPRAAVPEPDPDPPPSVAAWLTALERGEPGPADRRALDAIVDRIEEIREGEP
;
A
#
# COMPACT_ATOMS: atom_id res chain seq x y z
N MET A 1 5.65 -22.79 14.28
CA MET A 1 4.54 -22.23 13.49
C MET A 1 3.27 -22.55 14.21
N ARG A 2 2.53 -21.51 14.59
CA ARG A 2 1.23 -21.63 15.22
C ARG A 2 0.16 -21.08 14.30
N LEU A 3 -1.00 -21.72 14.29
CA LEU A 3 -2.16 -21.28 13.52
C LEU A 3 -3.36 -21.26 14.45
N ASP A 4 -3.96 -20.08 14.59
CA ASP A 4 -5.20 -19.87 15.34
C ASP A 4 -6.26 -19.46 14.33
N CYS A 5 -7.42 -20.12 14.31
CA CYS A 5 -8.46 -19.86 13.32
C CYS A 5 -9.83 -19.67 13.97
N ASP A 6 -10.66 -18.86 13.31
CA ASP A 6 -12.07 -18.68 13.60
C ASP A 6 -12.87 -18.81 12.30
N THR A 7 -14.13 -19.21 12.42
CA THR A 7 -15.06 -19.33 11.29
C THR A 7 -16.37 -18.64 11.58
N THR A 8 -16.91 -17.95 10.57
CA THR A 8 -18.26 -17.38 10.61
C THR A 8 -19.02 -17.77 9.37
N GLU A 9 -20.19 -18.40 9.53
CA GLU A 9 -21.09 -18.73 8.43
C GLU A 9 -22.07 -17.59 8.14
N ARG A 10 -22.25 -17.23 6.86
CA ARG A 10 -23.20 -16.23 6.36
C ARG A 10 -23.72 -16.64 4.98
N ASP A 11 -25.03 -16.70 4.81
CA ASP A 11 -25.69 -16.93 3.51
C ASP A 11 -25.14 -18.15 2.72
N GLY A 12 -24.83 -19.24 3.43
CA GLY A 12 -24.28 -20.47 2.83
C GLY A 12 -22.79 -20.39 2.49
N VAL A 13 -22.09 -19.37 2.98
CA VAL A 13 -20.65 -19.18 2.82
C VAL A 13 -19.98 -19.21 4.19
N THR A 14 -18.91 -19.99 4.32
CA THR A 14 -18.04 -19.97 5.49
C THR A 14 -16.89 -19.01 5.25
N LEU A 15 -16.80 -17.97 6.09
CA LEU A 15 -15.65 -17.08 6.18
C LEU A 15 -14.67 -17.70 7.18
N VAL A 16 -13.40 -17.85 6.77
CA VAL A 16 -12.33 -18.38 7.61
C VAL A 16 -11.31 -17.26 7.84
N ALA A 17 -11.04 -16.96 9.10
CA ALA A 17 -10.02 -16.01 9.52
C ALA A 17 -8.97 -16.76 10.35
N CYS A 18 -7.70 -16.71 9.94
CA CYS A 18 -6.61 -17.35 10.66
C CYS A 18 -5.46 -16.37 10.94
N LEU A 19 -4.77 -16.58 12.06
CA LEU A 19 -3.53 -15.92 12.42
C LEU A 19 -2.40 -16.94 12.37
N LEU A 20 -1.54 -16.82 11.36
CA LEU A 20 -0.33 -17.63 11.24
C LEU A 20 0.83 -16.92 11.94
N THR A 21 1.39 -17.52 12.98
CA THR A 21 2.48 -16.94 13.78
C THR A 21 3.75 -17.77 13.67
N ASN A 22 4.88 -17.10 13.40
CA ASN A 22 6.20 -17.68 13.55
C ASN A 22 6.72 -17.47 14.97
N ASP A 23 6.58 -18.48 15.81
CA ASP A 23 7.05 -18.51 17.20
C ASP A 23 8.53 -18.91 17.35
N GLY A 24 9.27 -19.03 16.25
CA GLY A 24 10.71 -19.32 16.26
C GLY A 24 11.59 -18.10 15.96
N ASP A 25 12.89 -18.28 16.17
CA ASP A 25 13.90 -17.22 16.03
C ASP A 25 14.43 -17.03 14.59
N ASP A 26 14.06 -17.92 13.66
CA ASP A 26 14.49 -17.89 12.26
C ASP A 26 13.32 -17.58 11.31
N PRO A 27 13.56 -16.92 10.16
CA PRO A 27 12.57 -16.85 9.09
C PRO A 27 12.14 -18.24 8.64
N ARG A 28 10.83 -18.42 8.44
CA ARG A 28 10.26 -19.69 8.04
C ARG A 28 9.25 -19.51 6.93
N ARG A 29 9.30 -20.41 5.96
CA ARG A 29 8.23 -20.57 4.97
C ARG A 29 7.23 -21.57 5.51
N ALA A 30 5.94 -21.29 5.32
CA ALA A 30 4.86 -22.16 5.74
C ALA A 30 3.80 -22.26 4.65
N ARG A 31 3.17 -23.43 4.59
CA ARG A 31 1.99 -23.72 3.78
C ARG A 31 0.81 -24.00 4.69
N VAL A 32 -0.25 -23.22 4.53
CA VAL A 32 -1.54 -23.39 5.19
C VAL A 32 -2.52 -23.92 4.15
N ALA A 33 -3.14 -25.07 4.43
CA ALA A 33 -4.16 -25.67 3.57
C ALA A 33 -5.54 -25.52 4.18
N ASN A 34 -6.53 -25.22 3.33
CA ASN A 34 -7.94 -25.34 3.69
C ASN A 34 -8.31 -26.80 3.93
N ARG A 35 -9.14 -27.07 4.94
CA ARG A 35 -9.64 -28.42 5.27
C ARG A 35 -11.12 -28.59 4.96
N LEU A 36 -11.82 -27.50 4.63
CA LEU A 36 -13.24 -27.54 4.30
C LEU A 36 -13.42 -28.07 2.87
N ASP A 37 -14.45 -28.88 2.66
CA ASP A 37 -14.72 -29.60 1.41
C ASP A 37 -15.28 -28.68 0.30
N GLY A 38 -14.55 -27.63 -0.03
CA GLY A 38 -14.94 -26.64 -1.02
C GLY A 38 -13.78 -25.80 -1.51
N PRO A 39 -13.95 -25.08 -2.64
CA PRO A 39 -12.92 -24.23 -3.19
C PRO A 39 -12.54 -23.09 -2.24
N VAL A 40 -11.29 -22.65 -2.31
CA VAL A 40 -10.82 -21.47 -1.59
C VAL A 40 -11.14 -20.22 -2.40
N TRP A 41 -12.04 -19.39 -1.88
CA TRP A 41 -12.29 -18.05 -2.38
C TRP A 41 -11.37 -17.06 -1.65
N PHE A 42 -10.12 -16.99 -2.12
CA PHE A 42 -9.10 -16.11 -1.59
C PHE A 42 -9.23 -14.66 -2.11
N PRO A 43 -8.66 -13.67 -1.40
CA PRO A 43 -8.74 -12.26 -1.77
C PRO A 43 -8.04 -11.94 -3.09
N ARG A 44 -8.59 -10.96 -3.81
CA ARG A 44 -8.08 -10.46 -5.09
C ARG A 44 -8.01 -8.94 -5.07
N VAL A 45 -7.02 -8.37 -5.76
CA VAL A 45 -6.87 -6.93 -6.01
C VAL A 45 -6.88 -6.74 -7.53
N ASP A 46 -7.83 -5.96 -8.04
CA ASP A 46 -8.04 -5.77 -9.49
C ASP A 46 -8.19 -7.10 -10.27
N GLY A 47 -8.85 -8.08 -9.65
CA GLY A 47 -9.05 -9.42 -10.21
C GLY A 47 -7.84 -10.35 -10.08
N VAL A 48 -6.68 -9.85 -9.64
CA VAL A 48 -5.46 -10.64 -9.46
C VAL A 48 -5.43 -11.27 -8.06
N PRO A 49 -5.15 -12.58 -7.93
CA PRO A 49 -4.91 -13.22 -6.64
C PRO A 49 -3.88 -12.47 -5.79
N VAL A 50 -4.21 -12.20 -4.53
CA VAL A 50 -3.22 -11.68 -3.58
C VAL A 50 -2.07 -12.70 -3.45
N ARG A 51 -0.83 -12.20 -3.44
CA ARG A 51 0.37 -13.05 -3.42
C ARG A 51 0.33 -14.08 -2.28
N GLY A 52 0.69 -15.31 -2.61
CA GLY A 52 0.77 -16.44 -1.69
C GLY A 52 -0.50 -17.27 -1.66
N TRP A 53 -1.61 -16.80 -2.23
CA TRP A 53 -2.83 -17.58 -2.35
C TRP A 53 -2.86 -18.42 -3.64
N ASP A 54 -3.42 -19.61 -3.52
CA ASP A 54 -3.82 -20.47 -4.62
C ASP A 54 -5.10 -21.24 -4.24
N ASP A 55 -5.55 -22.16 -5.10
CA ASP A 55 -6.80 -22.90 -4.94
C ASP A 55 -6.86 -23.78 -3.68
N GLY A 56 -5.71 -24.11 -3.08
CA GLY A 56 -5.62 -24.96 -1.88
C GLY A 56 -5.37 -24.21 -0.57
N GLY A 57 -5.04 -22.91 -0.62
CA GLY A 57 -4.77 -22.11 0.57
C GLY A 57 -3.65 -21.09 0.38
N TYR A 58 -2.82 -20.93 1.42
CA TYR A 58 -1.81 -19.89 1.50
C TYR A 58 -0.39 -20.46 1.66
N GLU A 59 0.57 -19.92 0.90
CA GLU A 59 2.00 -20.11 1.12
C GLU A 59 2.71 -18.76 1.28
N GLY A 60 3.57 -18.67 2.30
CA GLY A 60 4.37 -17.46 2.50
C GLY A 60 5.52 -17.64 3.47
N VAL A 61 6.41 -16.64 3.47
CA VAL A 61 7.53 -16.53 4.42
C VAL A 61 7.17 -15.53 5.51
N LEU A 62 7.43 -15.91 6.75
CA LEU A 62 7.28 -15.09 7.95
C LEU A 62 8.65 -14.92 8.62
N GLY A 63 8.97 -13.69 9.02
CA GLY A 63 10.13 -13.39 9.85
C GLY A 63 9.97 -13.93 11.28
N PRO A 64 11.04 -13.89 12.10
CA PRO A 64 10.97 -14.29 13.51
C PRO A 64 9.94 -13.45 14.27
N GLY A 65 9.05 -14.10 15.03
CA GLY A 65 7.98 -13.43 15.78
C GLY A 65 6.87 -12.80 14.94
N GLU A 66 6.91 -12.90 13.59
CA GLU A 66 5.90 -12.30 12.74
C GLU A 66 4.57 -13.06 12.84
N THR A 67 3.46 -12.32 12.93
CA THR A 67 2.10 -12.84 12.77
C THR A 67 1.50 -12.30 11.48
N ARG A 68 0.93 -13.19 10.67
CA ARG A 68 0.26 -12.85 9.41
C ARG A 68 -1.23 -13.22 9.46
N PRO A 69 -2.15 -12.26 9.28
CA PRO A 69 -3.56 -12.56 9.13
C PRO A 69 -3.83 -13.15 7.74
N LEU A 70 -4.63 -14.21 7.70
CA LEU A 70 -5.07 -14.91 6.50
C LEU A 70 -6.59 -14.98 6.52
N GLY A 71 -7.25 -14.44 5.50
CA GLY A 71 -8.70 -14.47 5.37
C GLY A 71 -9.11 -15.03 4.02
N TYR A 72 -10.07 -15.96 4.00
CA TYR A 72 -10.66 -16.50 2.78
C TYR A 72 -12.10 -16.96 3.04
N ALA A 73 -12.81 -17.29 1.97
CA ALA A 73 -14.16 -17.84 2.05
C ALA A 73 -14.25 -19.20 1.35
N THR A 74 -15.27 -19.99 1.65
CA THR A 74 -15.60 -21.23 0.94
C THR A 74 -17.11 -21.48 1.00
N PRO A 75 -17.73 -22.09 -0.03
CA PRO A 75 -19.13 -22.50 0.02
C PRO A 75 -19.36 -23.76 0.86
N ALA A 76 -18.30 -24.39 1.38
CA ALA A 76 -18.41 -25.54 2.26
C ALA A 76 -18.85 -25.11 3.68
N ALA A 77 -19.53 -26.02 4.38
CA ALA A 77 -19.90 -25.85 5.79
C ALA A 77 -18.65 -25.72 6.67
N ALA A 78 -18.78 -25.00 7.79
CA ALA A 78 -17.71 -24.85 8.75
C ALA A 78 -17.36 -26.19 9.42
N ALA A 79 -16.08 -26.38 9.69
CA ALA A 79 -15.56 -27.50 10.48
C ALA A 79 -14.34 -27.04 11.28
N ASP A 80 -14.02 -27.78 12.35
CA ASP A 80 -12.88 -27.51 13.23
C ASP A 80 -11.84 -28.66 13.13
N PRO A 81 -10.58 -28.39 12.76
CA PRO A 81 -10.06 -27.09 12.33
C PRO A 81 -10.41 -26.77 10.88
N PRO A 82 -10.68 -25.49 10.53
CA PRO A 82 -11.02 -25.09 9.17
C PRO A 82 -9.81 -25.06 8.23
N ALA A 83 -8.61 -24.91 8.79
CA ALA A 83 -7.35 -24.85 8.08
C ALA A 83 -6.23 -25.49 8.92
N THR A 84 -5.13 -25.86 8.29
CA THR A 84 -3.96 -26.39 9.01
C THR A 84 -2.65 -26.06 8.33
N VAL A 85 -1.58 -25.97 9.12
CA VAL A 85 -0.21 -25.87 8.59
C VAL A 85 0.21 -27.26 8.12
N VAL A 86 0.29 -27.47 6.81
CA VAL A 86 0.66 -28.78 6.23
C VAL A 86 2.15 -28.93 5.97
N TRP A 87 2.87 -27.81 5.90
CA TRP A 87 4.31 -27.83 5.67
C TRP A 87 4.99 -26.57 6.19
N THR A 88 6.22 -26.73 6.66
CA THR A 88 7.10 -25.62 7.07
C THR A 88 8.55 -25.95 6.75
N GLU A 89 9.33 -24.94 6.36
CA GLU A 89 10.78 -25.02 6.24
C GLU A 89 11.46 -23.73 6.72
N ARG A 90 12.77 -23.79 6.98
CA ARG A 90 13.57 -22.58 7.20
C ARG A 90 13.69 -21.82 5.89
N ALA A 91 13.41 -20.52 5.92
CA ALA A 91 13.66 -19.64 4.79
C ALA A 91 15.01 -18.96 4.97
N ALA A 92 15.76 -18.81 3.88
CA ALA A 92 16.93 -17.93 3.90
C ALA A 92 16.47 -16.53 4.31
N HIS A 93 17.26 -15.86 5.17
CA HIS A 93 17.07 -14.46 5.48
C HIS A 93 17.27 -13.68 4.18
N ARG A 94 16.18 -13.42 3.44
CA ARG A 94 16.23 -12.42 2.39
C ARG A 94 16.50 -11.11 3.12
N ALA A 95 17.73 -10.59 2.96
CA ALA A 95 17.93 -9.17 3.18
C ALA A 95 16.78 -8.49 2.45
N ARG A 96 15.97 -7.71 3.17
CA ARG A 96 14.98 -6.87 2.51
C ARG A 96 15.81 -6.01 1.57
N GLU A 97 15.85 -6.37 0.28
CA GLU A 97 16.16 -5.40 -0.75
C GLU A 97 14.99 -4.43 -0.65
N ALA A 98 15.13 -3.46 0.25
CA ALA A 98 14.52 -2.17 0.06
C ALA A 98 15.07 -1.74 -1.30
N THR A 99 14.36 -2.10 -2.37
CA THR A 99 14.40 -1.31 -3.58
C THR A 99 13.91 0.03 -3.08
N SER A 100 14.83 0.90 -2.72
CA SER A 100 14.56 2.30 -2.47
C SER A 100 14.04 2.81 -3.80
N VAL A 101 12.73 2.73 -3.97
CA VAL A 101 12.04 3.38 -5.07
C VAL A 101 12.28 4.85 -4.81
N THR A 102 13.17 5.45 -5.61
CA THR A 102 13.42 6.87 -5.50
C THR A 102 12.14 7.61 -5.92
N PRO A 103 11.89 8.83 -5.41
CA PRO A 103 10.76 9.64 -5.85
C PRO A 103 10.67 9.77 -7.37
N GLU A 104 11.80 9.83 -8.07
CA GLU A 104 11.89 9.92 -9.53
C GLU A 104 11.47 8.62 -10.22
N ALA A 105 11.84 7.46 -9.65
CA ALA A 105 11.41 6.16 -10.16
C ALA A 105 9.89 5.98 -10.00
N ALA A 106 9.33 6.44 -8.87
CA ALA A 106 7.89 6.45 -8.65
C ALA A 106 7.16 7.37 -9.64
N ALA A 107 7.67 8.60 -9.85
CA ALA A 107 7.07 9.56 -10.78
C ALA A 107 7.04 9.05 -12.23
N ARG A 108 8.09 8.33 -12.67
CA ARG A 108 8.15 7.74 -14.02
C ARG A 108 7.23 6.53 -14.21
N ALA A 109 6.87 5.85 -13.12
CA ALA A 109 5.98 4.69 -13.16
C ALA A 109 4.50 5.07 -13.28
N LEU A 110 4.16 6.34 -13.01
CA LEU A 110 2.80 6.84 -13.18
C LEU A 110 2.47 6.95 -14.69
N PRO A 111 1.28 6.49 -15.11
CA PRO A 111 0.81 6.71 -16.47
C PRO A 111 0.57 8.21 -16.73
N ASP A 112 0.45 8.60 -18.01
CA ASP A 112 0.16 9.98 -18.38
C ASP A 112 -1.19 10.43 -17.76
N SER A 113 -1.12 11.36 -16.80
CA SER A 113 -2.28 11.87 -16.06
C SER A 113 -3.14 12.85 -16.87
N ARG A 114 -2.83 13.08 -18.16
CA ARG A 114 -3.62 13.99 -18.99
C ARG A 114 -5.06 13.48 -19.10
N PRO A 115 -6.06 14.27 -18.68
CA PRO A 115 -7.45 13.91 -18.92
C PRO A 115 -7.70 13.83 -20.43
N PRO A 116 -8.69 13.03 -20.88
CA PRO A 116 -9.10 13.02 -22.27
C PRO A 116 -9.42 14.45 -22.74
N ARG A 117 -9.07 14.78 -23.98
CA ARG A 117 -9.25 16.14 -24.52
C ARG A 117 -10.68 16.67 -24.38
N ALA A 118 -11.67 15.78 -24.45
CA ALA A 118 -13.08 16.13 -24.29
C ALA A 118 -13.49 16.51 -22.85
N ALA A 119 -12.66 16.19 -21.84
CA ALA A 119 -12.91 16.53 -20.44
C ALA A 119 -12.27 17.85 -20.01
N VAL A 120 -11.48 18.49 -20.89
CA VAL A 120 -10.87 19.79 -20.64
C VAL A 120 -11.78 20.86 -21.25
N PRO A 121 -12.38 21.77 -20.45
CA PRO A 121 -13.12 22.90 -20.99
C PRO A 121 -12.20 23.78 -21.82
N GLU A 122 -12.72 24.38 -22.90
CA GLU A 122 -11.94 25.36 -23.65
C GLU A 122 -11.58 26.54 -22.74
N PRO A 123 -10.33 27.02 -22.78
CA PRO A 123 -9.91 28.13 -21.93
C PRO A 123 -10.75 29.37 -22.25
N ASP A 124 -11.22 30.03 -21.20
CA ASP A 124 -11.90 31.32 -21.33
C ASP A 124 -10.89 32.34 -21.90
N PRO A 125 -11.17 32.97 -23.05
CA PRO A 125 -10.27 33.97 -23.63
C PRO A 125 -10.16 35.24 -22.78
N ASP A 126 -11.07 35.47 -21.82
CA ASP A 126 -11.03 36.62 -20.92
C ASP A 126 -10.96 36.17 -19.46
N PRO A 127 -9.75 35.93 -18.93
CA PRO A 127 -9.59 35.49 -17.55
C PRO A 127 -10.10 36.58 -16.59
N PRO A 128 -10.59 36.20 -15.39
CA PRO A 128 -11.01 37.17 -14.38
C PRO A 128 -9.93 38.25 -14.14
N PRO A 129 -10.29 39.51 -13.87
CA PRO A 129 -9.34 40.60 -13.73
C PRO A 129 -8.21 40.34 -12.71
N SER A 130 -8.49 39.57 -11.66
CA SER A 130 -7.50 39.13 -10.67
C SER A 130 -6.45 38.19 -11.26
N VAL A 131 -6.87 37.27 -12.14
CA VAL A 131 -6.00 36.32 -12.85
C VAL A 131 -5.19 37.05 -13.92
N ALA A 132 -5.81 37.96 -14.68
CA ALA A 132 -5.11 38.78 -15.67
C ALA A 132 -4.02 39.66 -15.03
N ALA A 133 -4.35 40.31 -13.90
CA ALA A 133 -3.40 41.11 -13.13
C ALA A 133 -2.24 40.26 -12.59
N TRP A 134 -2.53 39.04 -12.13
CA TRP A 134 -1.53 38.10 -11.63
C TRP A 134 -0.59 37.60 -12.74
N LEU A 135 -1.12 37.24 -13.91
CA LEU A 135 -0.31 36.85 -15.08
C LEU A 135 0.60 38.00 -15.53
N THR A 136 0.08 39.23 -15.55
CA THR A 136 0.85 40.44 -15.88
C THR A 136 1.96 40.71 -14.84
N ALA A 137 1.75 40.36 -13.57
CA ALA A 137 2.78 40.47 -12.53
C ALA A 137 3.90 39.43 -12.73
N LEU A 138 3.53 38.19 -13.07
CA LEU A 138 4.48 37.12 -13.39
C LEU A 138 5.32 37.42 -14.63
N GLU A 139 4.73 37.94 -15.70
CA GLU A 139 5.45 38.33 -16.92
C GLU A 139 6.46 39.46 -16.66
N ARG A 140 6.16 40.34 -15.71
CA ARG A 140 7.07 41.40 -15.25
C ARG A 140 8.13 40.91 -14.26
N GLY A 141 8.06 39.64 -13.83
CA GLY A 141 8.99 39.05 -12.87
C GLY A 141 8.90 39.64 -11.47
N GLU A 142 7.78 40.28 -11.12
CA GLU A 142 7.57 40.84 -9.79
C GLU A 142 6.80 39.84 -8.93
N PRO A 143 7.43 39.17 -7.95
CA PRO A 143 6.70 38.38 -6.97
C PRO A 143 5.63 39.27 -6.33
N GLY A 144 4.44 38.69 -6.13
CA GLY A 144 3.35 39.39 -5.49
C GLY A 144 3.74 39.85 -4.08
N PRO A 145 3.01 40.79 -3.47
CA PRO A 145 3.32 41.27 -2.12
C PRO A 145 3.36 40.17 -1.06
N ALA A 146 2.60 39.08 -1.26
CA ALA A 146 2.60 37.90 -0.40
C ALA A 146 3.88 37.05 -0.59
N ASP A 147 4.30 36.83 -1.84
CA ASP A 147 5.50 36.07 -2.16
C ASP A 147 6.75 36.76 -1.61
N ARG A 148 6.79 38.10 -1.67
CA ARG A 148 7.92 38.88 -1.15
C ARG A 148 8.04 38.76 0.37
N ARG A 149 6.94 38.87 1.11
CA ARG A 149 6.93 38.64 2.57
C ARG A 149 7.34 37.22 2.94
N ALA A 150 6.92 36.23 2.15
CA ALA A 150 7.30 34.84 2.38
C ALA A 150 8.81 34.62 2.14
N LEU A 151 9.38 35.25 1.11
CA LEU A 151 10.82 35.22 0.85
C LEU A 151 11.62 35.92 1.93
N ASP A 152 11.18 37.10 2.38
CA ASP A 152 11.85 37.86 3.46
C ASP A 152 11.89 37.03 4.76
N ALA A 153 10.77 36.40 5.14
CA ALA A 153 10.70 35.53 6.31
C ALA A 153 11.61 34.29 6.21
N ILE A 154 11.82 33.75 5.00
CA ILE A 154 12.76 32.64 4.77
C ILE A 154 14.20 33.11 4.91
N VAL A 155 14.52 34.31 4.41
CA VAL A 155 15.86 34.90 4.54
C VAL A 155 16.20 35.15 6.00
N ASP A 156 15.29 35.77 6.77
CA ASP A 156 15.46 35.99 8.20
C ASP A 156 15.73 34.67 8.94
N ARG A 157 14.98 33.61 8.58
CA ARG A 157 15.15 32.28 9.18
C ARG A 157 16.50 31.63 8.85
N ILE A 158 17.04 31.86 7.65
CA ILE A 158 18.35 31.32 7.26
C ILE A 158 19.47 32.02 8.03
N GLU A 159 19.37 33.33 8.24
CA GLU A 159 20.37 34.08 9.00
C GLU A 159 20.33 33.72 10.49
N GLU A 160 19.14 33.54 11.09
CA GLU A 160 19.00 32.99 12.45
C GLU A 160 19.70 31.63 12.63
N ILE A 161 19.62 30.75 11.62
CA ILE A 161 20.26 29.43 11.64
C ILE A 161 21.78 29.55 11.51
N ARG A 162 22.29 30.52 10.75
CA ARG A 162 23.74 30.76 10.58
C ARG A 162 24.38 31.44 11.79
N GLU A 163 23.64 32.29 12.50
CA GLU A 163 24.12 32.97 13.72
C GLU A 163 23.96 32.11 14.98
N GLY A 164 23.13 31.05 14.92
CA GLY A 164 22.76 30.21 16.05
C GLY A 164 23.53 28.89 16.21
N GLU A 165 24.71 28.73 15.61
CA GLU A 165 25.54 27.52 15.77
C GLU A 165 26.59 27.70 16.89
N PRO A 166 26.40 27.12 18.10
CA PRO A 166 27.49 26.78 19.01
C PRO A 166 28.11 25.41 18.71
#